data_AF-A0A8T3T2T2-F1
#
_entry.id   AF-A0A8T3T2T2-F1
#
_cell.length_a   1.000
_cell.length_b   1.000
_cell.length_c   1.000
_cell.angle_alpha   90.00
_cell.angle_beta   90.00
_cell.angle_gamma   90.00
#
_symmetry.space_group_name_H-M   'P 1'
#
loop_
_entity.id
_entity.type
_entity.pdbx_description
1 polymer ?
#
loop_
_entity_poly.entity_id
_entity_poly.type
_entity_poly.pdbx_seq_one_letter_code
_entity_poly.pdbx_strand_id
1 'polypeptide(L)'
;TKVDKQLDDLGTPEALGARGRAAIANAKLAYESYQRIFGGDEFADLRAAGAQVQRCLWASTSTKNPEFRDVLYVEELIGPETVDTMPLETITAFLEHGDVRRTLDRDVSDAHQAIREIEAQGISMQQVTDELIAEGVASFAKSFDELIGSIESKREELAPA
;
A
#
# COMPACT_ATOMS: atom_id res chain seq x y z
N THR A 1 -1.48 -10.72 -1.14
CA THR A 1 -0.35 -9.83 -1.50
C THR A 1 0.81 -10.67 -2.04
N LYS A 2 1.89 -10.07 -2.56
CA LYS A 2 3.06 -10.86 -2.99
C LYS A 2 3.69 -11.65 -1.85
N VAL A 3 3.70 -11.07 -0.64
CA VAL A 3 4.11 -11.75 0.60
C VAL A 3 3.16 -12.90 0.93
N ASP A 4 1.84 -12.69 0.87
CA ASP A 4 0.89 -13.79 1.16
C ASP A 4 1.11 -14.99 0.23
N LYS A 5 1.41 -14.75 -1.06
CA LYS A 5 1.75 -15.83 -1.99
C LYS A 5 2.99 -16.61 -1.54
N GLN A 6 4.05 -15.92 -1.14
CA GLN A 6 5.26 -16.59 -0.63
C GLN A 6 4.99 -17.34 0.68
N LEU A 7 4.13 -16.81 1.56
CA LEU A 7 3.69 -17.49 2.78
C LEU A 7 2.85 -18.74 2.46
N ASP A 8 1.96 -18.67 1.47
CA ASP A 8 1.17 -19.80 0.99
C ASP A 8 2.09 -20.89 0.40
N ASP A 9 3.13 -20.50 -0.35
CA ASP A 9 4.12 -21.43 -0.93
C ASP A 9 4.96 -22.15 0.15
N LEU A 10 5.19 -21.51 1.31
CA LEU A 10 5.83 -22.17 2.46
C LEU A 10 4.90 -23.17 3.15
N GLY A 11 3.61 -22.83 3.28
CA GLY A 11 2.55 -23.73 3.76
C GLY A 11 2.65 -24.17 5.23
N THR A 12 3.57 -23.59 6.02
CA THR A 12 3.67 -23.90 7.46
C THR A 12 2.54 -23.21 8.24
N PRO A 13 2.10 -23.74 9.39
CA PRO A 13 1.11 -23.07 10.24
C PRO A 13 1.51 -21.64 10.60
N GLU A 14 2.79 -21.40 10.86
CA GLU A 14 3.35 -20.09 11.16
C GLU A 14 3.23 -19.14 9.95
N ALA A 15 3.53 -19.61 8.74
CA ALA A 15 3.44 -18.81 7.52
C ALA A 15 1.99 -18.44 7.19
N LEU A 16 1.09 -19.42 7.26
CA LEU A 16 -0.33 -19.21 6.99
C LEU A 16 -0.98 -18.27 8.01
N GLY A 17 -0.48 -18.27 9.26
CA GLY A 17 -0.88 -17.34 10.32
C GLY A 17 -0.40 -15.90 10.11
N ALA A 18 0.60 -15.68 9.24
CA ALA A 18 1.15 -14.35 8.95
C ALA A 18 0.45 -13.63 7.79
N ARG A 19 -0.48 -14.30 7.08
CA ARG A 19 -1.18 -13.74 5.91
C ARG A 19 -1.95 -12.47 6.26
N GLY A 20 -1.97 -11.52 5.32
CA GLY A 20 -2.66 -10.24 5.47
C GLY A 20 -1.95 -9.23 6.37
N ARG A 21 -0.88 -9.60 7.07
CA ARG A 21 -0.18 -8.69 8.02
C ARG A 21 0.85 -7.79 7.34
N ALA A 22 1.51 -8.27 6.30
CA ALA A 22 2.69 -7.62 5.72
C ALA A 22 2.42 -6.21 5.19
N ALA A 23 1.34 -6.01 4.44
CA ALA A 23 1.02 -4.73 3.83
C ALA A 23 0.67 -3.65 4.87
N ILE A 24 -0.14 -4.01 5.87
CA ILE A 24 -0.51 -3.12 6.97
C ILE A 24 0.73 -2.77 7.79
N ALA A 25 1.53 -3.77 8.17
CA ALA A 25 2.76 -3.54 8.92
C ALA A 25 3.71 -2.61 8.17
N ASN A 26 3.95 -2.85 6.87
CA ASN A 26 4.79 -2.01 6.04
C ASN A 26 4.29 -0.55 5.96
N ALA A 27 2.98 -0.34 5.82
CA ALA A 27 2.40 1.00 5.81
C ALA A 27 2.53 1.72 7.16
N LYS A 28 2.36 1.01 8.28
CA LYS A 28 2.60 1.57 9.63
C LYS A 28 4.07 2.00 9.81
N LEU A 29 5.03 1.21 9.32
CA LEU A 29 6.45 1.57 9.38
C LEU A 29 6.82 2.73 8.44
N ALA A 30 6.16 2.84 7.29
CA ALA A 30 6.28 4.01 6.43
C ALA A 30 5.75 5.28 7.14
N TYR A 31 4.65 5.15 7.88
CA TYR A 31 4.10 6.26 8.68
C TYR A 31 5.00 6.65 9.86
N GLU A 32 5.59 5.67 10.56
CA GLU A 32 6.61 5.92 11.59
C GLU A 32 7.80 6.72 11.01
N SER A 33 8.25 6.35 9.80
CA SER A 33 9.29 7.10 9.09
C SER A 33 8.85 8.52 8.73
N TYR A 34 7.61 8.71 8.27
CA TYR A 34 7.02 10.03 8.03
C TYR A 34 7.05 10.90 9.30
N GLN A 35 6.60 10.34 10.43
CA GLN A 35 6.60 11.06 11.72
C GLN A 35 8.01 11.45 12.14
N ARG A 36 9.00 10.56 11.96
CA ARG A 36 10.41 10.86 12.25
C ARG A 36 10.96 11.99 11.37
N ILE A 37 10.71 11.93 10.07
CA ILE A 37 11.25 12.91 9.10
C ILE A 37 10.59 14.27 9.29
N PHE A 38 9.26 14.32 9.21
CA PHE A 38 8.52 15.58 9.19
C PHE A 38 8.20 16.11 10.58
N GLY A 39 8.28 15.27 11.63
CA GLY A 39 8.15 15.66 13.03
C GLY A 39 9.49 16.01 13.70
N GLY A 40 10.60 15.47 13.21
CA GLY A 40 11.94 15.66 13.78
C GLY A 40 12.56 17.03 13.56
N ASP A 41 13.73 17.22 14.18
CA ASP A 41 14.46 18.50 14.22
C ASP A 41 14.93 18.96 12.83
N GLU A 42 15.24 18.02 11.93
CA GLU A 42 15.67 18.33 10.55
C GLU A 42 14.62 19.12 9.76
N PHE A 43 13.34 18.95 10.08
CA PHE A 43 12.24 19.67 9.43
C PHE A 43 11.73 20.87 10.25
N ALA A 44 12.25 21.10 11.45
CA ALA A 44 11.72 22.10 12.38
C ALA A 44 11.79 23.53 11.82
N ASP A 45 12.93 23.92 11.23
CA ASP A 45 13.13 25.25 10.64
C ASP A 45 12.20 25.49 9.45
N LEU A 46 12.02 24.47 8.59
CA LEU A 46 11.11 24.52 7.46
C LEU A 46 9.65 24.66 7.93
N ARG A 47 9.27 23.91 8.96
CA ARG A 47 7.94 24.00 9.58
C ARG A 47 7.69 25.38 10.16
N ALA A 48 8.67 25.96 10.86
CA ALA A 48 8.60 27.32 11.40
C ALA A 48 8.47 28.39 10.30
N ALA A 49 9.06 28.14 9.12
CA ALA A 49 8.92 28.96 7.93
C ALA A 49 7.60 28.74 7.16
N GLY A 50 6.71 27.84 7.62
CA GLY A 50 5.41 27.58 7.00
C GLY A 50 5.41 26.52 5.89
N ALA A 51 6.48 25.74 5.76
CA ALA A 51 6.54 24.65 4.79
C ALA A 51 5.46 23.58 5.08
N GLN A 52 4.88 23.04 4.01
CA GLN A 52 3.93 21.94 4.09
C GLN A 52 4.66 20.60 4.05
N VAL A 53 4.14 19.61 4.77
CA VAL A 53 4.65 18.24 4.79
C VAL A 53 4.15 17.44 3.59
N GLN A 54 4.93 16.48 3.13
CA GLN A 54 4.47 15.49 2.16
C GLN A 54 3.75 14.35 2.92
N ARG A 55 2.41 14.37 2.86
CA ARG A 55 1.56 13.38 3.51
C ARG A 55 1.75 11.98 2.93
N CYS A 56 1.68 10.95 3.78
CA CYS A 56 1.55 9.58 3.31
C CYS A 56 0.23 9.43 2.53
N LEU A 57 0.31 8.79 1.36
CA LEU A 57 -0.86 8.42 0.56
C LEU A 57 -0.89 6.90 0.40
N TRP A 58 -1.98 6.28 0.82
CA TRP A 58 -2.22 4.85 0.66
C TRP A 58 -2.94 4.62 -0.66
N ALA A 59 -2.39 3.74 -1.49
CA ALA A 59 -2.96 3.38 -2.79
C ALA A 59 -3.10 1.86 -2.88
N SER A 60 -3.98 1.38 -3.77
CA SER A 60 -4.30 -0.05 -3.91
C SER A 60 -4.85 -0.67 -2.62
N THR A 61 -5.69 0.09 -1.90
CA THR A 61 -6.31 -0.29 -0.61
C THR A 61 -7.57 -1.13 -0.74
N SER A 62 -7.92 -1.59 -1.95
CA SER A 62 -8.95 -2.61 -2.13
C SER A 62 -8.45 -3.98 -1.71
N THR A 63 -9.20 -4.66 -0.85
CA THR A 63 -8.91 -6.05 -0.47
C THR A 63 -9.09 -6.99 -1.65
N LYS A 64 -8.05 -7.79 -1.94
CA LYS A 64 -8.04 -8.74 -3.08
C LYS A 64 -8.37 -10.18 -2.66
N ASN A 65 -8.28 -10.50 -1.37
CA ASN A 65 -8.58 -11.82 -0.83
C ASN A 65 -10.00 -11.82 -0.23
N PRO A 66 -10.94 -12.64 -0.74
CA PRO A 66 -12.31 -12.70 -0.22
C PRO A 66 -12.42 -13.23 1.21
N GLU A 67 -11.37 -13.86 1.76
CA GLU A 67 -11.32 -14.26 3.17
C GLU A 67 -11.18 -13.07 4.13
N PHE A 68 -10.77 -11.91 3.62
CA PHE A 68 -10.57 -10.69 4.40
C PHE A 68 -11.75 -9.72 4.21
N ARG A 69 -11.95 -8.83 5.18
CA ARG A 69 -12.89 -7.71 5.03
C ARG A 69 -12.51 -6.91 3.78
N ASP A 70 -13.49 -6.59 2.95
CA ASP A 70 -13.34 -5.77 1.74
C ASP A 70 -12.83 -4.34 2.02
N VAL A 71 -12.97 -3.89 3.26
CA VAL A 71 -12.52 -2.59 3.80
C VAL A 71 -11.27 -2.67 4.70
N LEU A 72 -10.65 -3.85 4.82
CA LEU A 72 -9.54 -4.14 5.75
C LEU A 72 -8.45 -3.06 5.72
N TYR A 73 -7.91 -2.75 4.54
CA TYR A 73 -6.78 -1.81 4.45
C TYR A 73 -7.19 -0.38 4.80
N VAL A 74 -8.40 0.03 4.46
CA VAL A 74 -8.89 1.37 4.81
C VAL A 74 -9.03 1.50 6.32
N GLU A 75 -9.62 0.51 6.98
CA GLU A 75 -9.80 0.49 8.44
C GLU A 75 -8.47 0.49 9.19
N GLU A 76 -7.47 -0.23 8.70
CA GLU A 76 -6.18 -0.42 9.39
C GLU A 76 -5.18 0.74 9.17
N LEU A 77 -5.46 1.65 8.24
CA LEU A 77 -4.54 2.72 7.83
C LEU A 77 -5.04 4.14 8.12
N ILE A 78 -6.06 4.26 8.98
CA ILE A 78 -6.61 5.54 9.42
C ILE A 78 -5.66 6.21 10.42
N GLY A 79 -5.14 7.38 10.06
CA GLY A 79 -4.28 8.19 10.91
C GLY A 79 -4.25 9.67 10.47
N PRO A 80 -3.67 10.55 11.29
CA PRO A 80 -3.60 11.97 10.97
C PRO A 80 -2.62 12.24 9.82
N GLU A 81 -2.93 13.28 9.04
CA GLU A 81 -2.07 13.74 7.93
C GLU A 81 -1.79 12.68 6.86
N THR A 82 -2.76 11.80 6.61
CA THR A 82 -2.69 10.83 5.51
C THR A 82 -3.82 11.06 4.50
N VAL A 83 -3.68 10.42 3.34
CA VAL A 83 -4.70 10.32 2.30
C VAL A 83 -4.83 8.85 1.94
N ASP A 84 -6.04 8.38 1.69
CA ASP A 84 -6.28 7.07 1.07
C ASP A 84 -6.94 7.31 -0.30
N THR A 85 -6.34 6.79 -1.37
CA THR A 85 -6.93 6.81 -2.71
C THR A 85 -7.60 5.48 -2.99
N MET A 86 -8.93 5.52 -2.97
CA MET A 86 -9.78 4.35 -3.07
C MET A 86 -10.57 4.37 -4.38
N PRO A 87 -10.77 3.22 -5.03
CA PRO A 87 -11.78 3.12 -6.08
C PRO A 87 -13.19 3.25 -5.48
N LEU A 88 -14.17 3.59 -6.34
CA LEU A 88 -15.53 3.90 -5.91
C LEU A 88 -16.21 2.74 -5.15
N GLU A 89 -15.88 1.50 -5.52
CA GLU A 89 -16.40 0.30 -4.88
C GLU A 89 -15.93 0.20 -3.43
N THR A 90 -14.64 0.47 -3.17
CA THR A 90 -14.09 0.48 -1.80
C THR A 90 -14.66 1.63 -0.98
N ILE A 91 -14.88 2.81 -1.59
CA ILE A 91 -15.55 3.94 -0.92
C ILE A 91 -16.97 3.55 -0.50
N THR A 92 -17.74 2.95 -1.42
CA THR A 92 -19.12 2.51 -1.16
C THR A 92 -19.16 1.48 -0.03
N ALA A 93 -18.31 0.44 -0.08
CA ALA A 93 -18.22 -0.57 0.97
C ALA A 93 -17.85 0.03 2.34
N PHE A 94 -16.90 0.97 2.37
CA PHE A 94 -16.51 1.65 3.60
C PHE A 94 -17.64 2.52 4.18
N LEU A 95 -18.44 3.18 3.32
CA LEU A 95 -19.61 3.94 3.77
C LEU A 95 -20.72 3.05 4.34
N GLU A 96 -20.86 1.81 3.85
CA GLU A 96 -21.87 0.86 4.32
C GLU A 96 -21.50 0.22 5.65
N HIS A 97 -20.25 -0.25 5.80
CA HIS A 97 -19.86 -1.09 6.94
C HIS A 97 -18.41 -0.90 7.42
N GLY A 98 -17.77 0.19 7.04
CA GLY A 98 -16.44 0.57 7.55
C GLY A 98 -16.48 1.04 9.00
N ASP A 99 -15.37 0.83 9.69
CA ASP A 99 -15.18 1.25 11.08
C ASP A 99 -14.10 2.33 11.21
N VAL A 100 -14.50 3.52 11.67
CA VAL A 100 -13.62 4.68 11.79
C VAL A 100 -12.92 4.68 13.15
N ARG A 101 -11.68 4.19 13.18
CA ARG A 101 -10.80 4.24 14.36
C ARG A 101 -9.40 4.65 13.95
N ARG A 102 -8.71 5.43 14.78
CA ARG A 102 -7.27 5.71 14.60
C ARG A 102 -6.49 4.42 14.84
N THR A 103 -5.97 3.82 13.78
CA THR A 103 -5.36 2.48 13.75
C THR A 103 -3.91 2.52 13.28
N LEU A 104 -3.58 3.48 12.42
CA LEU A 104 -2.30 3.57 11.72
C LEU A 104 -1.09 3.67 12.68
N ASP A 105 -1.23 4.41 13.78
CA ASP A 105 -0.16 4.64 14.75
C ASP A 105 -0.37 3.92 16.08
N ARG A 106 -1.29 2.94 16.09
CA ARG A 106 -1.43 1.99 17.19
C ARG A 106 -0.60 0.74 16.91
N ASP A 107 -0.04 0.17 17.98
CA ASP A 107 0.65 -1.12 17.97
C ASP A 107 1.78 -1.18 16.93
N VAL A 108 2.54 -0.10 16.78
CA VAL A 108 3.66 0.00 15.82
C VAL A 108 4.76 -1.03 16.16
N SER A 109 4.93 -1.39 17.44
CA SER A 109 5.79 -2.50 17.86
C SER A 109 5.42 -3.83 17.20
N ASP A 110 4.11 -4.06 17.02
CA ASP A 110 3.59 -5.30 16.46
C ASP A 110 3.76 -5.32 14.94
N ALA A 111 3.75 -4.13 14.30
CA ALA A 111 4.13 -3.99 12.89
C ALA A 111 5.60 -4.37 12.68
N HIS A 112 6.50 -3.84 13.52
CA HIS A 112 7.92 -4.24 13.52
C HIS A 112 8.10 -5.74 13.74
N GLN A 113 7.34 -6.32 14.68
CA GLN A 113 7.37 -7.76 14.95
C GLN A 113 6.86 -8.57 13.75
N ALA A 114 5.75 -8.17 13.12
CA ALA A 114 5.19 -8.86 11.97
C ALA A 114 6.21 -8.93 10.82
N ILE A 115 6.92 -7.83 10.54
CA ILE A 115 7.98 -7.82 9.52
C ILE A 115 9.10 -8.79 9.89
N ARG A 116 9.60 -8.75 11.14
CA ARG A 116 10.65 -9.69 11.60
C ARG A 116 10.21 -11.15 11.53
N GLU A 117 8.97 -11.45 11.88
CA GLU A 117 8.40 -12.81 11.83
C GLU A 117 8.30 -13.32 10.38
N ILE A 118 7.94 -12.45 9.43
CA ILE A 118 7.94 -12.78 8.00
C ILE A 118 9.36 -13.02 7.50
N GLU A 119 10.31 -12.15 7.86
CA GLU A 119 11.71 -12.27 7.45
C GLU A 119 12.41 -13.51 8.06
N ALA A 120 12.06 -13.88 9.30
CA ALA A 120 12.56 -15.08 9.95
C ALA A 120 12.16 -16.39 9.22
N GLN A 121 11.13 -16.33 8.37
CA GLN A 121 10.69 -17.45 7.54
C GLN A 121 11.40 -17.48 6.17
N GLY A 122 12.36 -16.59 5.93
CA GLY A 122 13.15 -16.52 4.70
C GLY A 122 12.56 -15.60 3.63
N ILE A 123 11.48 -14.87 3.92
CA ILE A 123 10.87 -13.90 3.00
C ILE A 123 11.53 -12.54 3.22
N SER A 124 12.44 -12.14 2.32
CA SER A 124 13.08 -10.82 2.41
C SER A 124 12.10 -9.72 2.00
N MET A 125 11.76 -8.83 2.93
CA MET A 125 10.90 -7.69 2.60
C MET A 125 11.56 -6.73 1.62
N GLN A 126 12.88 -6.53 1.72
CA GLN A 126 13.65 -5.75 0.76
C GLN A 126 13.51 -6.31 -0.67
N GLN A 127 13.76 -7.60 -0.86
CA GLN A 127 13.62 -8.24 -2.17
C GLN A 127 12.20 -8.14 -2.69
N VAL A 128 11.19 -8.39 -1.84
CA VAL A 128 9.79 -8.26 -2.22
C VAL A 128 9.48 -6.84 -2.70
N THR A 129 9.94 -5.81 -1.98
CA THR A 129 9.71 -4.42 -2.38
C THR A 129 10.46 -4.04 -3.66
N ASP A 130 11.69 -4.51 -3.86
CA ASP A 130 12.47 -4.25 -5.08
C ASP A 130 11.78 -4.86 -6.31
N GLU A 131 11.31 -6.09 -6.19
CA GLU A 131 10.56 -6.74 -7.26
C GLU A 131 9.22 -6.05 -7.53
N LEU A 132 8.49 -5.63 -6.48
CA LEU A 132 7.23 -4.89 -6.65
C LEU A 132 7.44 -3.54 -7.35
N ILE A 133 8.56 -2.85 -7.09
CA ILE A 133 8.92 -1.62 -7.80
C ILE A 133 9.15 -1.92 -9.28
N ALA A 134 9.95 -2.94 -9.61
CA ALA A 134 10.25 -3.31 -10.98
C ALA A 134 8.99 -3.74 -11.75
N GLU A 135 8.16 -4.60 -11.15
CA GLU A 135 6.87 -5.03 -11.69
C GLU A 135 5.91 -3.84 -11.86
N GLY A 136 5.88 -2.93 -10.89
CA GLY A 136 5.10 -1.71 -10.93
C GLY A 136 5.48 -0.85 -12.14
N VAL A 137 6.75 -0.49 -12.30
CA VAL A 137 7.23 0.31 -13.44
C VAL A 137 6.89 -0.36 -14.77
N ALA A 138 7.13 -1.68 -14.88
CA ALA A 138 6.82 -2.42 -16.09
C ALA A 138 5.31 -2.42 -16.42
N SER A 139 4.45 -2.59 -15.40
CA SER A 139 3.00 -2.57 -15.59
C SER A 139 2.48 -1.21 -16.06
N PHE A 140 3.02 -0.12 -15.51
CA PHE A 140 2.65 1.24 -15.92
C PHE A 140 3.11 1.54 -17.35
N ALA A 141 4.34 1.15 -17.72
CA ALA A 141 4.84 1.30 -19.09
C ALA A 141 3.95 0.54 -20.08
N LYS A 142 3.61 -0.71 -19.76
CA LYS A 142 2.71 -1.53 -20.58
C LYS A 142 1.33 -0.90 -20.75
N SER A 143 0.70 -0.44 -19.66
CA SER A 143 -0.62 0.22 -19.74
C SER A 143 -0.58 1.52 -20.55
N PHE A 144 0.55 2.24 -20.52
CA PHE A 144 0.75 3.42 -21.35
C PHE A 144 0.86 3.06 -22.84
N ASP A 145 1.65 2.04 -23.19
CA ASP A 145 1.76 1.55 -24.56
C ASP A 145 0.40 1.07 -25.12
N GLU A 146 -0.39 0.37 -24.29
CA GLU A 146 -1.75 -0.05 -24.63
C GLU A 146 -2.68 1.16 -24.91
N LEU A 147 -2.58 2.22 -24.10
CA LEU A 147 -3.33 3.46 -24.32
C LEU A 147 -2.94 4.11 -25.66
N ILE A 148 -1.63 4.22 -25.95
CA ILE A 148 -1.15 4.82 -27.20
C ILE A 148 -1.58 3.97 -28.41
N GLY A 149 -1.49 2.65 -28.34
CA GLY A 149 -1.96 1.75 -29.39
C GLY A 149 -3.48 1.86 -29.65
N SER A 150 -4.28 2.06 -28.60
CA SER A 150 -5.72 2.32 -28.74
C SER A 150 -6.01 3.64 -29.47
N ILE A 151 -5.27 4.70 -29.15
CA ILE A 151 -5.39 6.00 -29.83
C ILE A 151 -4.98 5.88 -31.30
N GLU A 152 -3.88 5.18 -31.60
CA GLU A 152 -3.41 4.94 -32.96
C GLU A 152 -4.44 4.17 -33.79
N SER A 153 -4.96 3.07 -33.25
CA SER A 153 -6.02 2.29 -33.88
C SER A 153 -7.22 3.17 -34.20
N LYS A 154 -7.63 4.03 -33.25
CA LYS A 154 -8.76 4.93 -33.47
C LYS A 154 -8.49 6.01 -34.51
N ARG A 155 -7.27 6.52 -34.57
CA ARG A 155 -6.83 7.50 -35.59
C ARG A 155 -6.91 6.88 -36.98
N GLU A 156 -6.44 5.65 -37.15
CA GLU A 156 -6.48 4.93 -38.43
C GLU A 156 -7.91 4.65 -38.91
N GLU A 157 -8.81 4.24 -38.01
CA GLU A 157 -10.24 4.06 -38.33
C GLU A 157 -10.92 5.33 -38.85
N LEU A 158 -10.47 6.51 -38.38
CA LEU A 158 -11.08 7.80 -38.70
C LEU A 158 -10.36 8.54 -39.85
N ALA A 159 -9.20 8.06 -40.30
CA ALA A 159 -8.47 8.68 -41.39
C ALA A 159 -9.21 8.43 -42.73
N PRO A 160 -9.51 9.48 -43.52
CA PRO A 160 -10.08 9.30 -44.85
C PRO A 160 -9.07 8.60 -45.78
N ALA A 161 -9.60 7.76 -46.68
CA ALA A 161 -8.83 7.04 -47.69
C ALA A 161 -8.06 7.95 -48.65
#